data_AF-Q8IN72-F1
#
_entry.id   AF-Q8IN72-F1
#
_cell.length_a   1.000
_cell.length_b   1.000
_cell.length_c   1.000
_cell.angle_alpha   90.00
_cell.angle_beta   90.00
_cell.angle_gamma   90.00
#
_symmetry.space_group_name_H-M   'P 1'
#
loop_
_entity.id
_entity.type
_entity.pdbx_description
1 polymer ?
#
loop_
_entity_poly.entity_id
_entity_poly.type
_entity_poly.pdbx_seq_one_letter_code
_entity_poly.pdbx_strand_id
1 'polypeptide(L)'
;MNSEAFGTHLGKIKTSEPSIAAINSANEFVEQETLFVKPKVQGPPPSWAAWCERNSKPVKRVRPRESRKLTPWQKNGPMTIRDWKHFGAWAAFRAGPKNPQLQRPAKPFCAANYLPCALKKSQLDEDELRERMLMLAKPRKITEKYNTPDLPPAYSPAISWGKPPHRDPGRPFKPPYVPACFPTDELEADFWAQLRFPVRQAALFAKITLRIQSLAKPRVYSPTPHCLINKKVLHPLDVQPPPRKKFTKRGWRLHQIRLLYLSKPVSRNETIYF
;
A
#
# COMPACT_ATOMS: atom_id res chain seq x y z
N MET A 1 -63.84 32.43 -38.44
CA MET A 1 -64.80 31.55 -37.73
C MET A 1 -64.01 30.69 -36.76
N ASN A 2 -64.42 30.72 -35.49
CA ASN A 2 -63.74 30.06 -34.37
C ASN A 2 -63.56 28.56 -34.65
N SER A 3 -62.33 28.06 -34.58
CA SER A 3 -62.05 26.63 -34.42
C SER A 3 -61.21 26.46 -33.16
N GLU A 4 -61.77 25.65 -32.29
CA GLU A 4 -61.49 25.53 -30.87
C GLU A 4 -60.13 24.91 -30.54
N ALA A 5 -59.63 25.32 -29.39
CA ALA A 5 -58.45 24.84 -28.72
C ALA A 5 -58.56 23.36 -28.35
N PHE A 6 -57.70 22.51 -28.94
CA PHE A 6 -57.38 21.21 -28.38
C PHE A 6 -56.19 21.36 -27.43
N GLY A 7 -56.51 21.67 -26.17
CA GLY A 7 -55.58 21.60 -25.05
C GLY A 7 -55.14 20.15 -24.82
N THR A 8 -53.90 19.84 -25.14
CA THR A 8 -53.25 18.58 -24.80
C THR A 8 -52.99 18.56 -23.29
N HIS A 9 -53.87 17.86 -22.57
CA HIS A 9 -53.65 17.51 -21.18
C HIS A 9 -52.41 16.59 -21.10
N LEU A 10 -51.22 17.16 -20.91
CA LEU A 10 -50.06 16.39 -20.48
C LEU A 10 -50.23 16.08 -19.00
N GLY A 11 -51.08 15.08 -18.74
CA GLY A 11 -51.21 14.45 -17.43
C GLY A 11 -49.82 14.01 -16.99
N LYS A 12 -49.33 14.62 -15.91
CA LYS A 12 -48.11 14.21 -15.23
C LYS A 12 -48.31 12.77 -14.77
N ILE A 13 -47.85 11.82 -15.58
CA ILE A 13 -47.70 10.43 -15.16
C ILE A 13 -46.71 10.49 -13.99
N LYS A 14 -47.24 10.32 -12.77
CA LYS A 14 -46.46 10.13 -11.57
C LYS A 14 -45.73 8.81 -11.75
N THR A 15 -44.52 8.86 -12.29
CA THR A 15 -43.63 7.71 -12.31
C THR A 15 -43.39 7.29 -10.86
N SER A 16 -43.85 6.09 -10.52
CA SER A 16 -43.70 5.48 -9.20
C SER A 16 -42.30 4.93 -8.97
N GLU A 17 -41.32 5.31 -9.79
CA GLU A 17 -39.93 4.95 -9.58
C GLU A 17 -39.30 5.97 -8.63
N PRO A 18 -38.77 5.52 -7.47
CA PRO A 18 -38.09 6.42 -6.55
C PRO A 18 -36.84 6.97 -7.24
N SER A 19 -36.92 8.23 -7.66
CA SER A 19 -35.79 9.00 -8.19
C SER A 19 -34.65 8.97 -7.17
N ILE A 20 -33.61 8.21 -7.50
CA ILE A 20 -32.37 8.16 -6.74
C ILE A 20 -31.62 9.44 -7.09
N ALA A 21 -31.89 10.52 -6.33
CA ALA A 21 -31.12 11.74 -6.45
C ALA A 21 -29.62 11.43 -6.25
N ALA A 22 -28.80 11.92 -7.18
CA ALA A 22 -27.35 11.79 -7.10
C ALA A 22 -26.87 12.42 -5.78
N ILE A 23 -26.25 11.61 -4.93
CA ILE A 23 -25.65 12.05 -3.68
C ILE A 23 -24.57 13.06 -4.06
N ASN A 24 -24.77 14.32 -3.68
CA ASN A 24 -23.89 15.45 -3.94
C ASN A 24 -22.44 15.12 -3.55
N SER A 25 -21.60 14.78 -4.53
CA SER A 25 -20.15 14.61 -4.40
C SER A 25 -19.39 15.92 -4.21
N ALA A 26 -20.10 17.04 -4.05
CA ALA A 26 -19.50 18.39 -4.05
C ALA A 26 -18.67 18.72 -2.80
N ASN A 27 -18.73 17.92 -1.72
CA ASN A 27 -17.94 18.17 -0.51
C ASN A 27 -16.60 17.42 -0.45
N GLU A 28 -16.23 16.64 -1.47
CA GLU A 28 -14.96 15.88 -1.44
C GLU A 28 -13.73 16.69 -1.88
N PHE A 29 -13.91 17.91 -2.42
CA PHE A 29 -12.79 18.67 -2.98
C PHE A 29 -12.03 19.57 -2.00
N VAL A 30 -12.52 19.77 -0.76
CA VAL A 30 -11.95 20.79 0.15
C VAL A 30 -10.90 20.25 1.14
N GLU A 31 -10.77 18.93 1.33
CA GLU A 31 -9.89 18.41 2.41
C GLU A 31 -8.46 18.01 2.00
N GLN A 32 -8.08 18.04 0.70
CA GLN A 32 -6.73 17.60 0.29
C GLN A 32 -5.69 18.72 0.13
N GLU A 33 -6.06 20.00 0.26
CA GLU A 33 -5.14 21.11 -0.06
C GLU A 33 -4.35 21.71 1.13
N THR A 34 -4.40 21.12 2.33
CA THR A 34 -3.70 21.69 3.51
C THR A 34 -2.47 20.89 3.95
N LEU A 35 -1.75 20.26 3.03
CA LEU A 35 -0.34 19.93 3.26
C LEU A 35 0.53 21.15 2.94
N PHE A 36 0.31 22.23 3.69
CA PHE A 36 1.14 23.43 3.69
C PHE A 36 2.57 23.06 4.09
N VAL A 37 3.44 22.96 3.09
CA VAL A 37 4.89 22.93 3.23
C VAL A 37 5.33 24.29 3.76
N LYS A 38 5.44 24.41 5.09
CA LYS A 38 5.92 25.65 5.73
C LYS A 38 7.30 26.01 5.15
N PRO A 39 7.49 27.24 4.65
CA PRO A 39 8.79 27.68 4.15
C PRO A 39 9.82 27.65 5.28
N LYS A 40 11.00 27.08 4.99
CA LYS A 40 12.13 26.99 5.91
C LYS A 40 12.64 28.40 6.21
N VAL A 41 12.17 29.00 7.29
CA VAL A 41 12.72 30.26 7.83
C VAL A 41 14.19 30.02 8.14
N GLN A 42 15.07 30.83 7.53
CA GLN A 42 16.52 30.80 7.71
C GLN A 42 16.89 31.29 9.11
N GLY A 43 16.71 30.43 10.11
CA GLY A 43 17.23 30.67 11.45
C GLY A 43 18.74 30.41 11.51
N PRO A 44 19.44 30.98 12.50
CA PRO A 44 20.86 30.69 12.74
C PRO A 44 21.09 29.17 12.86
N PRO A 45 22.29 28.68 12.48
CA PRO A 45 22.60 27.27 12.51
C PRO A 45 22.34 26.70 13.93
N PRO A 46 21.64 25.56 14.04
CA PRO A 46 21.28 25.00 15.34
C PRO A 46 22.56 24.66 16.11
N SER A 47 22.54 24.91 17.42
CA SER A 47 23.61 24.47 18.32
C SER A 47 23.77 22.94 18.25
N TRP A 48 24.98 22.45 18.50
CA TRP A 48 25.29 21.01 18.47
C TRP A 48 24.35 20.19 19.36
N ALA A 49 24.05 20.70 20.56
CA ALA A 49 23.12 20.04 21.49
C ALA A 49 21.70 19.90 20.90
N ALA A 50 21.18 20.96 20.26
CA ALA A 50 19.87 20.94 19.60
C ALA A 50 19.85 19.99 18.39
N TRP A 51 20.99 19.85 17.69
CA TRP A 51 21.14 18.86 16.62
C TRP A 51 21.13 17.43 17.16
N CYS A 52 21.84 17.15 18.26
CA CYS A 52 21.84 15.85 18.92
C CYS A 52 20.45 15.44 19.42
N GLU A 53 19.70 16.34 20.08
CA GLU A 53 18.34 16.04 20.55
C GLU A 53 17.34 15.76 19.42
N ARG A 54 17.51 16.43 18.27
CA ARG A 54 16.63 16.26 17.11
C ARG A 54 16.91 14.95 16.38
N ASN A 55 18.17 14.52 16.30
CA ASN A 55 18.57 13.29 15.60
C ASN A 55 18.57 12.04 16.49
N SER A 56 18.62 12.17 17.82
CA SER A 56 18.56 11.02 18.75
C SER A 56 17.16 10.41 18.86
N LYS A 57 16.11 11.19 18.57
CA LYS A 57 14.72 10.72 18.62
C LYS A 57 14.34 10.08 17.27
N PRO A 58 13.83 8.84 17.26
CA PRO A 58 13.40 8.19 16.01
C PRO A 58 12.29 9.01 15.34
N VAL A 59 12.39 9.20 14.02
CA VAL A 59 11.44 9.99 13.24
C VAL A 59 10.04 9.36 13.33
N LYS A 60 9.15 9.98 14.10
CA LYS A 60 7.73 9.58 14.18
C LYS A 60 7.02 9.92 12.87
N ARG A 61 7.00 8.98 11.93
CA ARG A 61 6.22 9.10 10.69
C ARG A 61 4.73 9.00 11.04
N VAL A 62 4.04 10.14 11.09
CA VAL A 62 2.58 10.17 11.25
C VAL A 62 1.99 9.52 10.00
N ARG A 63 1.44 8.31 10.13
CA ARG A 63 0.65 7.72 9.06
C ARG A 63 -0.66 8.52 8.99
N PRO A 64 -1.01 9.12 7.84
CA PRO A 64 -2.30 9.78 7.70
C PRO A 64 -3.37 8.73 7.98
N ARG A 65 -4.13 8.92 9.05
CA ARG A 65 -5.31 8.10 9.33
C ARG A 65 -6.42 8.68 8.49
N GLU A 66 -6.79 7.98 7.43
CA GLU A 66 -8.00 8.31 6.67
C GLU A 66 -9.19 8.30 7.63
N SER A 67 -9.94 9.41 7.65
CA SER A 67 -11.17 9.50 8.43
C SER A 67 -12.14 8.45 7.88
N ARG A 68 -12.40 7.40 8.67
CA ARG A 68 -13.29 6.32 8.28
C ARG A 68 -14.70 6.89 8.05
N LYS A 69 -15.12 6.97 6.78
CA LYS A 69 -16.51 7.30 6.40
C LYS A 69 -17.42 6.19 6.94
N LEU A 70 -18.14 6.48 8.01
CA LEU A 70 -19.12 5.56 8.58
C LEU A 70 -20.26 5.38 7.57
N THR A 71 -20.54 4.12 7.20
CA THR A 71 -21.74 3.78 6.43
C THR A 71 -22.98 4.25 7.19
N PRO A 72 -24.10 4.60 6.53
CA PRO A 72 -25.33 5.05 7.20
C PRO A 72 -25.73 4.18 8.41
N TRP A 73 -25.53 2.86 8.32
CA TRP A 73 -25.76 1.85 9.37
C TRP A 73 -24.89 1.95 10.63
N GLN A 74 -23.72 2.59 10.52
CA GLN A 74 -22.76 2.78 11.61
C GLN A 74 -22.96 4.12 12.33
N LYS A 75 -23.77 5.03 11.78
CA LYS A 75 -24.07 6.29 12.45
C LYS A 75 -25.02 5.99 13.61
N ASN A 76 -24.59 6.35 14.83
CA ASN A 76 -25.41 6.19 16.03
C ASN A 76 -26.59 7.17 15.95
N GLY A 77 -27.80 6.65 15.72
CA GLY A 77 -29.03 7.43 15.80
C GLY A 77 -30.19 6.73 15.11
N PRO A 78 -31.44 7.00 15.53
CA PRO A 78 -32.60 6.62 14.73
C PRO A 78 -32.45 7.31 13.36
N MET A 79 -32.37 6.52 12.29
CA MET A 79 -32.34 7.04 10.93
C MET A 79 -33.52 8.01 10.76
N THR A 80 -33.26 9.15 10.13
CA THR A 80 -34.31 10.13 9.84
C THR A 80 -35.38 9.47 8.95
N ILE A 81 -36.64 9.88 9.01
CA ILE A 81 -37.72 9.28 8.19
C ILE A 81 -37.36 9.26 6.68
N ARG A 82 -36.61 10.26 6.21
CA ARG A 82 -36.08 10.33 4.83
C ARG A 82 -35.10 9.19 4.54
N ASP A 83 -34.19 8.91 5.47
CA ASP A 83 -33.22 7.82 5.35
C ASP A 83 -33.93 6.47 5.36
N TRP A 84 -34.98 6.31 6.18
CA TRP A 84 -35.84 5.11 6.17
C TRP A 84 -36.54 4.90 4.83
N LYS A 85 -37.06 5.97 4.21
CA LYS A 85 -37.66 5.89 2.86
C LYS A 85 -36.62 5.49 1.81
N HIS A 86 -35.43 6.08 1.85
CA HIS A 86 -34.33 5.68 0.97
C HIS A 86 -33.90 4.24 1.19
N PHE A 87 -33.85 3.79 2.44
CA PHE A 87 -33.56 2.40 2.75
C PHE A 87 -34.65 1.47 2.23
N GLY A 88 -35.92 1.81 2.43
CA GLY A 88 -37.04 1.02 1.90
C GLY A 88 -36.94 0.86 0.38
N ALA A 89 -36.65 1.95 -0.34
CA ALA A 89 -36.42 1.92 -1.79
C ALA A 89 -35.18 1.09 -2.17
N TRP A 90 -34.06 1.25 -1.45
CA TRP A 90 -32.84 0.48 -1.67
C TRP A 90 -33.05 -1.02 -1.43
N ALA A 91 -33.74 -1.37 -0.35
CA ALA A 91 -34.02 -2.74 0.05
C ALA A 91 -34.98 -3.40 -0.94
N ALA A 92 -36.03 -2.69 -1.39
CA ALA A 92 -36.93 -3.17 -2.43
C ALA A 92 -36.17 -3.53 -3.72
N PHE A 93 -35.17 -2.73 -4.11
CA PHE A 93 -34.40 -2.98 -5.34
C PHE A 93 -33.30 -4.05 -5.18
N ARG A 94 -32.58 -4.08 -4.05
CA ARG A 94 -31.40 -4.94 -3.87
C ARG A 94 -31.61 -6.19 -3.02
N ALA A 95 -32.49 -6.11 -2.02
CA ALA A 95 -32.76 -7.22 -1.10
C ALA A 95 -33.88 -8.13 -1.61
N GLY A 96 -34.69 -7.66 -2.57
CA GLY A 96 -35.60 -8.53 -3.31
C GLY A 96 -34.83 -9.66 -4.02
N PRO A 97 -35.41 -10.88 -4.11
CA PRO A 97 -34.81 -11.95 -4.88
C PRO A 97 -34.57 -11.46 -6.30
N LYS A 98 -33.33 -11.57 -6.78
CA LYS A 98 -33.02 -11.20 -8.16
C LYS A 98 -33.86 -12.11 -9.06
N ASN A 99 -34.75 -11.51 -9.86
CA ASN A 99 -35.45 -12.24 -10.90
C ASN A 99 -34.41 -13.04 -11.69
N PRO A 100 -34.61 -14.35 -11.87
CA PRO A 100 -33.65 -15.17 -12.60
C PRO A 100 -33.40 -14.48 -13.93
N GLN A 101 -32.12 -14.22 -14.23
CA GLN A 101 -31.76 -13.63 -15.52
C GLN A 101 -32.31 -14.57 -16.58
N LEU A 102 -33.37 -14.13 -17.27
CA LEU A 102 -33.87 -14.82 -18.44
C LEU A 102 -32.63 -15.05 -19.32
N GLN A 103 -32.35 -16.32 -19.61
CA GLN A 103 -31.23 -16.69 -20.45
C GLN A 103 -31.30 -15.79 -21.66
N ARG A 104 -30.21 -15.03 -21.93
CA ARG A 104 -30.17 -14.15 -23.10
C ARG A 104 -30.64 -15.00 -24.27
N PRO A 105 -31.68 -14.57 -25.00
CA PRO A 105 -32.19 -15.37 -26.11
C PRO A 105 -30.99 -15.72 -26.96
N ALA A 106 -30.85 -17.01 -27.29
CA ALA A 106 -29.78 -17.46 -28.18
C ALA A 106 -29.77 -16.50 -29.36
N LYS A 107 -28.59 -15.93 -29.66
CA LYS A 107 -28.47 -14.96 -30.75
C LYS A 107 -29.17 -15.59 -31.96
N PRO A 108 -30.11 -14.89 -32.60
CA PRO A 108 -30.83 -15.47 -33.73
C PRO A 108 -29.79 -16.00 -34.70
N PHE A 109 -29.94 -17.27 -35.09
CA PHE A 109 -29.05 -17.88 -36.06
C PHE A 109 -29.12 -17.03 -37.32
N CYS A 110 -28.04 -16.33 -37.64
CA CYS A 110 -27.97 -15.56 -38.86
C CYS A 110 -27.95 -16.57 -40.01
N ALA A 111 -29.06 -16.66 -40.74
CA ALA A 111 -29.27 -17.65 -41.81
C ALA A 111 -28.16 -17.62 -42.87
N ALA A 112 -27.54 -16.46 -43.05
CA ALA A 112 -26.46 -16.21 -43.98
C ALA A 112 -25.12 -16.04 -43.27
N ASN A 113 -24.15 -16.89 -43.60
CA ASN A 113 -22.78 -16.87 -43.05
C ASN A 113 -21.99 -15.58 -43.36
N TYR A 114 -22.41 -14.82 -44.37
CA TYR A 114 -21.75 -13.58 -44.80
C TYR A 114 -22.19 -12.34 -44.00
N LEU A 115 -23.22 -12.46 -43.17
CA LEU A 115 -23.67 -11.33 -42.34
C LEU A 115 -22.70 -11.12 -41.16
N PRO A 116 -22.44 -9.86 -40.76
CA PRO A 116 -21.45 -9.53 -39.71
C PRO A 116 -21.75 -10.16 -38.34
N CYS A 117 -22.99 -10.58 -38.10
CA CYS A 117 -23.38 -11.35 -36.91
C CYS A 117 -22.89 -12.81 -36.91
N ALA A 118 -22.81 -13.45 -38.09
CA ALA A 118 -22.37 -14.82 -38.29
C ALA A 118 -20.84 -14.92 -38.45
N LEU A 119 -20.20 -13.83 -38.89
CA LEU A 119 -18.75 -13.76 -39.02
C LEU A 119 -18.10 -14.02 -37.65
N LYS A 120 -17.33 -15.11 -37.59
CA LYS A 120 -16.46 -15.39 -36.45
C LYS A 120 -15.52 -14.19 -36.31
N LYS A 121 -15.41 -13.63 -35.11
CA LYS A 121 -14.46 -12.55 -34.85
C LYS A 121 -13.08 -13.03 -35.28
N SER A 122 -12.44 -12.32 -36.20
CA SER A 122 -11.09 -12.66 -36.63
C SER A 122 -10.19 -12.72 -35.39
N GLN A 123 -9.51 -13.84 -35.24
CA GLN A 123 -8.40 -13.90 -34.31
C GLN A 123 -7.31 -13.03 -34.92
N LEU A 124 -6.88 -12.02 -34.17
CA LEU A 124 -5.78 -11.17 -34.62
C LEU A 124 -4.52 -12.01 -34.62
N ASP A 125 -3.69 -11.83 -35.65
CA ASP A 125 -2.35 -12.40 -35.66
C ASP A 125 -1.54 -11.85 -34.48
N GLU A 126 -0.58 -12.63 -33.99
CA GLU A 126 0.17 -12.27 -32.78
C GLU A 126 0.88 -10.92 -32.92
N ASP A 127 1.37 -10.60 -34.12
CA ASP A 127 2.04 -9.35 -34.40
C ASP A 127 1.07 -8.16 -34.44
N GLU A 128 -0.12 -8.31 -35.04
CA GLU A 128 -1.17 -7.28 -34.97
C GLU A 128 -1.62 -7.01 -33.54
N LEU A 129 -1.69 -8.07 -32.72
CA LEU A 129 -2.03 -7.97 -31.31
C LEU A 129 -0.96 -7.20 -30.54
N ARG A 130 0.33 -7.46 -30.80
CA ARG A 130 1.46 -6.71 -30.24
C ARG A 130 1.43 -5.24 -30.65
N GLU A 131 1.16 -4.95 -31.92
CA GLU A 131 1.04 -3.57 -32.41
C GLU A 131 -0.12 -2.81 -31.74
N ARG A 132 -1.29 -3.45 -31.62
CA ARG A 132 -2.44 -2.85 -30.91
C ARG A 132 -2.14 -2.64 -29.43
N MET A 133 -1.40 -3.55 -28.78
CA MET A 133 -0.95 -3.35 -27.40
C MET A 133 0.00 -2.15 -27.28
N LEU A 134 0.96 -2.00 -28.20
CA LEU A 134 1.85 -0.83 -28.23
C LEU A 134 1.09 0.48 -28.45
N MET A 135 0.05 0.47 -29.29
CA MET A 135 -0.82 1.63 -29.50
C MET A 135 -1.63 1.99 -28.25
N LEU A 136 -2.16 0.99 -27.52
CA LEU A 136 -2.88 1.21 -26.26
C LEU A 136 -1.96 1.67 -25.12
N ALA A 137 -0.67 1.28 -25.17
CA ALA A 137 0.33 1.69 -24.20
C ALA A 137 0.74 3.17 -24.37
N LYS A 138 0.66 3.72 -25.59
CA LYS A 138 0.94 5.13 -25.83
C LYS A 138 -0.18 6.00 -25.25
N PRO A 139 0.13 6.96 -24.35
CA PRO A 139 -0.89 7.84 -23.78
C PRO A 139 -1.51 8.72 -24.87
N ARG A 140 -2.84 8.87 -24.86
CA ARG A 140 -3.57 9.70 -25.85
C ARG A 140 -3.13 11.17 -25.88
N LYS A 141 -2.57 11.67 -24.77
CA LYS A 141 -1.99 13.01 -24.64
C LYS A 141 -0.55 12.86 -24.15
N ILE A 142 0.41 13.22 -24.98
CA ILE A 142 1.85 13.16 -24.67
C ILE A 142 2.19 14.39 -23.82
N THR A 143 2.48 14.18 -22.54
CA THR A 143 3.01 15.21 -21.64
C THR A 143 4.53 15.18 -21.63
N GLU A 144 5.21 16.26 -21.20
CA GLU A 144 6.68 16.36 -21.13
C GLU A 144 7.34 15.17 -20.42
N LYS A 145 6.67 14.56 -19.43
CA LYS A 145 7.13 13.36 -18.74
C LYS A 145 7.44 12.18 -19.67
N TYR A 146 6.73 12.07 -20.79
CA TYR A 146 6.93 11.01 -21.79
C TYR A 146 7.89 11.40 -22.92
N ASN A 147 8.28 12.68 -23.01
CA ASN A 147 9.32 13.18 -23.91
C ASN A 147 10.70 13.07 -23.25
N THR A 148 11.04 11.92 -22.69
CA THR A 148 12.42 11.67 -22.26
C THR A 148 13.25 11.30 -23.49
N PRO A 149 14.30 12.05 -23.83
CA PRO A 149 15.21 11.62 -24.90
C PRO A 149 15.82 10.26 -24.52
N ASP A 150 15.99 9.38 -25.50
CA ASP A 150 16.66 8.09 -25.31
C ASP A 150 18.11 8.33 -24.89
N LEU A 151 18.33 8.36 -23.57
CA LEU A 151 19.66 8.46 -22.99
C LEU A 151 20.34 7.10 -23.15
N PRO A 152 21.62 7.06 -23.57
CA PRO A 152 22.35 5.80 -23.62
C PRO A 152 22.34 5.14 -22.23
N PRO A 153 22.19 3.81 -22.15
CA PRO A 153 22.14 3.12 -20.87
C PRO A 153 23.41 3.39 -20.06
N ALA A 154 23.25 3.57 -18.75
CA ALA A 154 24.38 3.66 -17.84
C ALA A 154 25.24 2.38 -17.95
N TYR A 155 26.57 2.56 -17.95
CA TYR A 155 27.61 1.54 -18.11
C TYR A 155 27.22 0.15 -17.56
N SER A 156 27.03 -0.82 -18.46
CA SER A 156 26.89 -2.24 -18.11
C SER A 156 27.87 -3.05 -18.96
N PRO A 157 29.02 -3.47 -18.41
CA PRO A 157 29.97 -4.27 -19.18
C PRO A 157 29.31 -5.60 -19.51
N ALA A 158 29.12 -5.86 -20.81
CA ALA A 158 28.62 -7.14 -21.30
C ALA A 158 29.68 -8.22 -21.01
N ILE A 159 29.54 -8.90 -19.87
CA ILE A 159 30.36 -10.07 -19.53
C ILE A 159 29.87 -11.21 -20.43
N SER A 160 30.44 -11.30 -21.63
CA SER A 160 30.23 -12.46 -22.51
C SER A 160 31.11 -13.60 -22.01
N TRP A 161 30.49 -14.73 -21.66
CA TRP A 161 31.21 -15.92 -21.20
C TRP A 161 32.21 -16.37 -22.27
N GLY A 162 33.46 -16.57 -21.87
CA GLY A 162 34.55 -17.04 -22.74
C GLY A 162 35.37 -15.94 -23.44
N LYS A 163 34.93 -14.67 -23.42
CA LYS A 163 35.75 -13.55 -23.89
C LYS A 163 36.37 -12.81 -22.70
N PRO A 164 37.67 -12.45 -22.74
CA PRO A 164 38.26 -11.63 -21.70
C PRO A 164 37.53 -10.29 -21.62
N PRO A 165 37.38 -9.71 -20.41
CA PRO A 165 36.67 -8.45 -20.22
C PRO A 165 37.28 -7.36 -21.10
N HIS A 166 36.43 -6.74 -21.93
CA HIS A 166 36.83 -5.67 -22.84
C HIS A 166 37.39 -4.47 -22.07
N ARG A 167 38.53 -3.93 -22.53
CA ARG A 167 39.23 -2.83 -21.88
C ARG A 167 38.60 -1.51 -22.30
N ASP A 168 37.66 -1.00 -21.52
CA ASP A 168 36.95 0.22 -21.89
C ASP A 168 37.83 1.48 -21.78
N PRO A 169 37.77 2.38 -22.79
CA PRO A 169 38.47 3.66 -22.79
C PRO A 169 37.83 4.60 -21.75
N GLY A 170 38.18 4.40 -20.49
CA GLY A 170 37.64 5.16 -19.36
C GLY A 170 38.25 4.77 -18.01
N ARG A 171 38.96 3.63 -17.93
CA ARG A 171 39.75 3.32 -16.73
C ARG A 171 40.87 4.36 -16.60
N PRO A 172 40.93 5.15 -15.51
CA PRO A 172 41.80 6.32 -15.42
C PRO A 172 43.30 6.00 -15.46
N PHE A 173 43.69 4.73 -15.32
CA PHE A 173 45.08 4.30 -15.32
C PHE A 173 45.25 3.05 -16.16
N LYS A 174 46.35 3.00 -16.94
CA LYS A 174 46.80 1.76 -17.59
C LYS A 174 47.02 0.72 -16.49
N PRO A 175 46.40 -0.48 -16.58
CA PRO A 175 46.63 -1.51 -15.59
C PRO A 175 48.12 -1.88 -15.58
N PRO A 176 48.70 -2.17 -14.41
CA PRO A 176 50.07 -2.64 -14.34
C PRO A 176 50.22 -3.96 -15.11
N TYR A 177 51.41 -4.18 -15.67
CA TYR A 177 51.74 -5.46 -16.30
C TYR A 177 51.90 -6.53 -15.20
N VAL A 178 51.00 -7.50 -15.18
CA VAL A 178 51.05 -8.65 -14.27
C VAL A 178 51.57 -9.86 -15.06
N PRO A 179 52.66 -10.52 -14.63
CA PRO A 179 53.13 -11.74 -15.27
C PRO A 179 52.06 -12.84 -15.18
N ALA A 180 52.03 -13.74 -16.16
CA ALA A 180 51.01 -14.79 -16.23
C ALA A 180 51.05 -15.78 -15.05
N CYS A 181 52.25 -15.99 -14.49
CA CYS A 181 52.50 -16.88 -13.36
C CYS A 181 53.73 -16.39 -12.60
N PHE A 182 53.70 -16.54 -11.27
CA PHE A 182 54.84 -16.27 -10.40
C PHE A 182 55.58 -17.58 -10.09
N PRO A 183 56.93 -17.57 -10.04
CA PRO A 183 57.71 -18.78 -9.71
C PRO A 183 57.48 -19.27 -8.27
N THR A 184 57.25 -18.33 -7.35
CA THR A 184 57.05 -18.57 -5.92
C THR A 184 56.03 -17.59 -5.36
N ASP A 185 55.32 -18.00 -4.30
CA ASP A 185 54.30 -17.17 -3.64
C ASP A 185 54.90 -15.89 -3.02
N GLU A 186 56.18 -15.93 -2.64
CA GLU A 186 56.91 -14.76 -2.12
C GLU A 186 57.03 -13.67 -3.19
N LEU A 187 57.37 -14.06 -4.43
CA LEU A 187 57.48 -13.11 -5.55
C LEU A 187 56.12 -12.57 -5.96
N GLU A 188 55.06 -13.38 -5.84
CA GLU A 188 53.69 -12.89 -6.03
C GLU A 188 53.32 -11.85 -4.97
N ALA A 189 53.56 -12.17 -3.69
CA ALA A 189 53.27 -11.28 -2.58
C ALA A 189 54.03 -9.95 -2.70
N ASP A 190 55.32 -10.00 -3.03
CA ASP A 190 56.16 -8.82 -3.24
C ASP A 190 55.68 -7.98 -4.42
N PHE A 191 55.33 -8.62 -5.55
CA PHE A 191 54.78 -7.93 -6.71
C PHE A 191 53.50 -7.16 -6.35
N TRP A 192 52.55 -7.81 -5.65
CA TRP A 192 51.31 -7.17 -5.23
C TRP A 192 51.52 -6.11 -4.14
N ALA A 193 52.52 -6.27 -3.27
CA ALA A 193 52.89 -5.28 -2.27
C ALA A 193 53.51 -4.02 -2.91
N GLN A 194 54.27 -4.21 -3.99
CA GLN A 194 54.97 -3.13 -4.71
C GLN A 194 54.05 -2.40 -5.69
N LEU A 195 52.98 -3.06 -6.18
CA LEU A 195 51.87 -2.44 -6.91
C LEU A 195 51.06 -1.49 -6.01
N ARG A 196 51.68 -0.38 -5.63
CA ARG A 196 51.01 0.75 -5.01
C ARG A 196 50.33 1.56 -6.10
N PHE A 197 49.02 1.47 -6.17
CA PHE A 197 48.26 2.50 -6.88
C PHE A 197 48.56 3.83 -6.22
N PRO A 198 48.87 4.91 -6.96
CA PRO A 198 49.07 6.23 -6.37
C PRO A 198 47.81 6.58 -5.59
N VAL A 199 47.93 6.60 -4.27
CA VAL A 199 46.82 6.95 -3.39
C VAL A 199 46.57 8.43 -3.61
N ARG A 200 45.39 8.78 -4.13
CA ARG A 200 45.00 10.17 -4.31
C ARG A 200 45.16 10.89 -2.98
N GLN A 201 45.76 12.07 -2.96
CA GLN A 201 45.95 12.84 -1.72
C GLN A 201 44.63 13.00 -0.93
N ALA A 202 43.51 13.18 -1.63
CA ALA A 202 42.17 13.22 -1.02
C ALA A 202 41.81 11.96 -0.21
N ALA A 203 42.25 10.77 -0.65
CA ALA A 203 42.02 9.51 0.08
C ALA A 203 42.90 9.41 1.34
N LEU A 204 44.13 9.96 1.31
CA LEU A 204 44.98 10.05 2.50
C LEU A 204 44.39 10.96 3.57
N PHE A 205 43.72 12.04 3.17
CA PHE A 205 43.04 12.97 4.08
C PHE A 205 41.57 12.61 4.37
N ALA A 206 41.06 11.50 3.81
CA ALA A 206 39.66 11.14 3.94
C ALA A 206 39.34 10.72 5.38
N LYS A 207 38.48 11.49 6.05
CA LYS A 207 37.94 11.12 7.36
C LYS A 207 36.78 10.15 7.18
N ILE A 208 36.79 9.08 7.97
CA ILE A 208 35.71 8.09 7.96
C ILE A 208 34.42 8.78 8.41
N THR A 209 33.35 8.61 7.63
CA THR A 209 32.02 9.13 8.02
C THR A 209 31.48 8.35 9.21
N LEU A 210 30.73 9.00 10.10
CA LEU A 210 30.12 8.36 11.28
C LEU A 210 29.26 7.14 10.92
N ARG A 211 28.67 7.13 9.71
CA ARG A 211 27.90 6.00 9.18
C ARG A 211 28.79 4.79 8.88
N ILE A 212 29.94 5.00 8.24
CA ILE A 212 30.90 3.90 8.00
C ILE A 212 31.42 3.38 9.34
N GLN A 213 31.72 4.29 10.28
CA GLN A 213 32.16 3.91 11.62
C GLN A 213 31.09 3.09 12.38
N SER A 214 29.80 3.41 12.25
CA SER A 214 28.73 2.64 12.89
C SER A 214 28.50 1.29 12.22
N LEU A 215 28.68 1.19 10.90
CA LEU A 215 28.60 -0.07 10.15
C LEU A 215 29.79 -0.99 10.41
N ALA A 216 30.97 -0.44 10.72
CA ALA A 216 32.14 -1.21 11.10
C ALA A 216 32.00 -1.87 12.48
N LYS A 217 31.13 -1.34 13.35
CA LYS A 217 30.86 -1.98 14.65
C LYS A 217 30.06 -3.27 14.43
N PRO A 218 30.44 -4.39 15.08
CA PRO A 218 29.68 -5.63 14.97
C PRO A 218 28.24 -5.42 15.45
N ARG A 219 27.28 -6.00 14.74
CA ARG A 219 25.87 -5.92 15.13
C ARG A 219 25.66 -6.74 16.40
N VAL A 220 25.30 -6.08 17.50
CA VAL A 220 24.93 -6.74 18.75
C VAL A 220 23.47 -7.20 18.63
N TYR A 221 23.28 -8.49 18.40
CA TYR A 221 21.96 -9.13 18.47
C TYR A 221 21.68 -9.52 19.91
N SER A 222 20.44 -9.36 20.38
CA SER A 222 20.04 -9.93 21.67
C SER A 222 20.22 -11.45 21.63
N PRO A 223 20.68 -12.10 22.71
CA PRO A 223 20.80 -13.54 22.74
C PRO A 223 19.45 -14.17 22.37
N THR A 224 19.47 -15.12 21.44
CA THR A 224 18.29 -15.90 21.07
C THR A 224 17.78 -16.61 22.33
N PRO A 225 16.56 -16.35 22.80
CA PRO A 225 16.06 -16.99 24.00
C PRO A 225 15.97 -18.50 23.74
N HIS A 226 16.74 -19.28 24.50
CA HIS A 226 16.76 -20.75 24.36
C HIS A 226 15.39 -21.38 24.66
N CYS A 227 14.55 -20.71 25.45
CA CYS A 227 13.23 -21.20 25.84
C CYS A 227 12.12 -20.47 25.08
N LEU A 228 11.09 -21.22 24.68
CA LEU A 228 9.83 -20.65 24.18
C LEU A 228 9.29 -19.69 25.25
N ILE A 229 9.28 -18.40 24.95
CA ILE A 229 8.70 -17.40 25.85
C ILE A 229 7.23 -17.76 26.01
N ASN A 230 6.84 -18.21 27.20
CA ASN A 230 5.46 -18.56 27.51
C ASN A 230 4.55 -17.40 27.11
N LYS A 231 3.46 -17.72 26.42
CA LYS A 231 2.45 -16.73 26.04
C LYS A 231 2.05 -16.00 27.31
N LYS A 232 2.17 -14.67 27.31
CA LYS A 232 1.83 -13.83 28.47
C LYS A 232 0.42 -14.19 28.92
N VAL A 233 0.31 -14.83 30.08
CA VAL A 233 -0.98 -15.12 30.70
C VAL A 233 -1.51 -13.78 31.18
N LEU A 234 -2.62 -13.35 30.58
CA LEU A 234 -3.28 -12.11 30.99
C LEU A 234 -3.84 -12.29 32.40
N HIS A 235 -3.80 -11.22 33.19
CA HIS A 235 -4.50 -11.19 34.47
C HIS A 235 -5.99 -11.50 34.22
N PRO A 236 -6.69 -12.26 35.11
CA PRO A 236 -8.04 -12.73 34.86
C PRO A 236 -9.07 -11.62 34.53
N LEU A 237 -8.80 -10.38 34.92
CA LEU A 237 -9.64 -9.20 34.64
C LEU A 237 -9.36 -8.51 33.30
N ASP A 238 -8.22 -8.79 32.67
CA ASP A 238 -7.81 -8.19 31.40
C ASP A 238 -8.17 -9.10 30.21
N VAL A 239 -8.63 -10.32 30.48
CA VAL A 239 -9.11 -11.26 29.46
C VAL A 239 -10.34 -10.65 28.79
N GLN A 240 -10.27 -10.47 27.47
CA GLN A 240 -11.37 -9.92 26.69
C GLN A 240 -12.60 -10.83 26.72
N PRO A 241 -13.82 -10.27 26.61
CA PRO A 241 -15.03 -11.06 26.57
C PRO A 241 -15.04 -12.02 25.37
N PRO A 242 -15.62 -13.22 25.52
CA PRO A 242 -15.79 -14.14 24.40
C PRO A 242 -16.64 -13.47 23.30
N PRO A 243 -16.33 -13.70 22.01
CA PRO A 243 -16.86 -12.90 20.90
C PRO A 243 -18.38 -13.00 20.69
N ARG A 244 -19.06 -13.97 21.31
CA ARG A 244 -20.47 -14.31 21.03
C ARG A 244 -21.43 -14.04 22.20
N LYS A 245 -21.15 -13.07 23.09
CA LYS A 245 -21.98 -12.88 24.31
C LYS A 245 -22.36 -11.43 24.66
N LYS A 246 -23.47 -11.34 25.41
CA LYS A 246 -24.31 -10.19 25.80
C LYS A 246 -23.68 -9.14 26.72
N PHE A 247 -22.41 -9.29 27.09
CA PHE A 247 -21.80 -8.41 28.09
C PHE A 247 -21.04 -7.26 27.44
N THR A 248 -21.38 -6.03 27.82
CA THR A 248 -20.49 -4.88 27.62
C THR A 248 -19.18 -5.10 28.38
N LYS A 249 -18.08 -4.44 27.96
CA LYS A 249 -16.75 -4.58 28.59
C LYS A 249 -16.78 -4.43 30.12
N ARG A 250 -17.60 -3.50 30.63
CA ARG A 250 -17.80 -3.30 32.08
C ARG A 250 -18.57 -4.46 32.72
N GLY A 251 -19.65 -4.92 32.10
CA GLY A 251 -20.42 -6.08 32.58
C GLY A 251 -19.59 -7.36 32.62
N TRP A 252 -18.70 -7.54 31.63
CA TRP A 252 -17.77 -8.67 31.61
C TRP A 252 -16.77 -8.62 32.76
N ARG A 253 -16.17 -7.45 33.02
CA ARG A 253 -15.25 -7.27 34.15
C ARG A 253 -15.92 -7.55 35.50
N LEU A 254 -17.16 -7.11 35.69
CA LEU A 254 -17.94 -7.42 36.90
C LEU A 254 -18.25 -8.92 37.01
N HIS A 255 -18.56 -9.58 35.90
CA HIS A 255 -18.75 -11.02 35.86
C HIS A 255 -17.47 -11.78 36.23
N GLN A 256 -16.31 -11.36 35.72
CA GLN A 256 -15.02 -11.95 36.09
C GLN A 256 -14.72 -11.77 37.58
N ILE A 257 -15.00 -10.59 38.16
CA ILE A 257 -14.87 -10.36 39.61
C ILE A 257 -15.78 -11.30 40.40
N ARG A 258 -17.03 -11.49 39.96
CA ARG A 258 -17.96 -12.43 40.58
C ARG A 258 -17.44 -13.86 40.53
N LEU A 259 -16.92 -14.31 39.38
CA LEU A 259 -16.30 -15.63 39.26
C LEU A 259 -15.09 -15.79 40.19
N LEU A 260 -14.23 -14.77 40.27
CA LEU A 260 -13.07 -14.76 41.17
C LEU A 260 -13.49 -14.82 42.64
N TYR A 261 -14.58 -14.14 43.01
CA TYR A 261 -15.14 -14.20 44.36
C TYR A 261 -15.64 -15.60 44.68
N LEU A 262 -16.42 -16.20 43.77
CA LEU A 262 -16.96 -17.55 43.93
C LEU A 262 -15.89 -18.65 43.89
N SER A 263 -14.75 -18.41 43.25
CA SER A 263 -13.64 -19.37 43.21
C SER A 263 -12.79 -19.39 44.47
N LYS A 264 -12.90 -18.37 45.35
CA LYS A 264 -12.18 -18.39 46.63
C LYS A 264 -12.85 -19.44 47.53
N PRO A 265 -12.07 -20.30 48.21
CA PRO A 265 -12.64 -21.25 49.15
C PRO A 265 -13.37 -20.46 50.24
N VAL A 266 -14.62 -20.84 50.49
CA VAL A 266 -15.37 -20.34 51.64
C VAL A 266 -14.79 -21.07 52.84
N SER A 267 -13.75 -20.52 53.46
CA SER A 267 -13.29 -20.99 54.76
C SER A 267 -14.40 -20.73 55.77
N ARG A 268 -15.35 -21.66 55.88
CA ARG A 268 -16.12 -21.80 57.10
C ARG A 268 -15.10 -22.25 58.13
N ASN A 269 -14.86 -21.44 59.16
CA ASN A 269 -14.09 -21.89 60.31
C ASN A 269 -14.90 -23.03 60.94
N GLU A 270 -14.67 -24.27 60.51
CA GLU A 270 -15.27 -25.48 61.07
C GLU A 270 -14.62 -25.78 62.43
N THR A 271 -14.69 -24.85 63.37
CA THR A 271 -14.14 -25.03 64.72
C THR A 271 -14.89 -24.20 65.75
N ILE A 272 -16.23 -24.32 65.85
CA ILE A 272 -16.98 -24.02 67.08
C ILE A 272 -18.20 -24.96 67.14
N TYR A 273 -17.96 -26.26 67.27
CA TYR A 273 -18.95 -27.24 67.75
C TYR A 273 -18.21 -28.31 68.56
N PHE A 274 -17.69 -27.90 69.71
CA PHE A 274 -17.44 -28.70 70.91
C PHE A 274 -17.86 -27.84 72.10
#